data_AF-A0A933QMX5-F1
#
_entry.id   AF-A0A933QMX5-F1
#
_cell.length_a   1.000
_cell.length_b   1.000
_cell.length_c   1.000
_cell.angle_alpha   90.00
_cell.angle_beta   90.00
_cell.angle_gamma   90.00
#
_symmetry.space_group_name_H-M   'P 1'
#
loop_
_entity.id
_entity.type
_entity.pdbx_description
1 polymer ?
#
loop_
_entity_poly.entity_id
_entity_poly.type
_entity_poly.pdbx_seq_one_letter_code
_entity_poly.pdbx_strand_id
1 'polypeptide(L)'
;MRRILVWMSFLVVVLVAVSVETVWAQGGTSEGFPPQTFLFNDTLLLARALPFVVALAIGFGIWQGKVGLRQPKSSPNSRSVIRHDFGTVIAHWTNGIGFIIALITGLMVLRWLPRPDEMRIVFALHYVGVVLIMFGVVAHLTQNAITGGMGLVPRSLKDVGEGLSEIVEYSGIFGSHRAALGIKLPKAIRQTFAETATAFGIKPTKKLGKFLPVERVFSYTPWAIIVAVVVITGLIKSLRYLYPIPASIIAPVTTVHDIFSYVAVGMLAIHLAALLLVPANWPLLISMFTTRVSRKHVQEHHPLWYKDLVAKEQAIVDDVTPVSTTQGTPQRIEETQA
;
A
#
# COMPACT_ATOMS: atom_id res chain seq x y z
N MET A 1 -2.29 23.03 -0.51
CA MET A 1 -3.60 22.35 -0.68
C MET A 1 -4.41 22.87 -1.86
N ARG A 2 -4.74 24.17 -1.95
CA ARG A 2 -5.59 24.75 -3.02
C ARG A 2 -5.04 24.52 -4.44
N ARG A 3 -3.72 24.63 -4.63
CA ARG A 3 -3.06 24.38 -5.94
C ARG A 3 -3.16 22.92 -6.41
N ILE A 4 -3.01 21.94 -5.52
CA ILE A 4 -3.07 20.50 -5.87
C ILE A 4 -4.49 20.11 -6.26
N LEU A 5 -5.49 20.61 -5.53
CA LEU A 5 -6.91 20.41 -5.85
C LEU A 5 -7.28 20.98 -7.23
N VAL A 6 -6.74 22.14 -7.59
CA VAL A 6 -6.95 22.76 -8.91
C VAL A 6 -6.35 21.90 -10.03
N TRP A 7 -5.12 21.41 -9.85
CA TRP A 7 -4.47 20.53 -10.84
C TRP A 7 -5.18 19.19 -11.01
N MET A 8 -5.67 18.58 -9.93
CA MET A 8 -6.45 17.33 -10.04
C MET A 8 -7.81 17.55 -10.70
N SER A 9 -8.47 18.68 -10.41
CA SER A 9 -9.75 19.02 -11.05
C SER A 9 -9.56 19.31 -12.54
N PHE A 10 -8.48 20.00 -12.91
CA PHE A 10 -8.09 20.22 -14.31
C PHE A 10 -7.80 18.91 -15.03
N LEU A 11 -7.06 17.99 -14.41
CA LEU A 11 -6.77 16.67 -14.98
C LEU A 11 -8.06 15.85 -15.21
N VAL A 12 -9.01 15.88 -14.26
CA VAL A 12 -10.31 15.22 -14.44
C VAL A 12 -11.08 15.83 -15.61
N VAL A 13 -11.11 17.17 -15.74
CA VAL A 13 -11.78 17.86 -16.85
C VAL A 13 -11.14 17.51 -18.20
N VAL A 14 -9.81 17.48 -18.27
CA VAL A 14 -9.09 17.10 -19.50
C VAL A 14 -9.35 15.63 -19.85
N LEU A 15 -9.32 14.72 -18.87
CA LEU A 15 -9.61 13.30 -19.10
C LEU A 15 -11.07 13.09 -19.56
N VAL A 16 -12.02 13.83 -19.01
CA VAL A 16 -13.43 13.80 -19.44
C VAL A 16 -13.58 14.37 -20.85
N ALA A 17 -12.93 15.50 -21.17
CA ALA A 17 -13.01 16.13 -22.49
C ALA A 17 -12.44 15.22 -23.60
N VAL A 18 -11.27 14.60 -23.37
CA VAL A 18 -10.65 13.63 -24.29
C VAL A 18 -11.53 12.39 -24.47
N SER A 19 -12.18 11.94 -23.40
CA SER A 19 -13.10 10.79 -23.45
C SER A 19 -14.39 11.11 -24.22
N VAL A 20 -14.87 12.35 -24.18
CA VAL A 20 -16.01 12.80 -24.99
C VAL A 20 -15.60 12.87 -26.47
N GLU A 21 -14.46 13.46 -26.80
CA GLU A 21 -13.99 13.61 -28.20
C GLU A 21 -13.82 12.26 -28.91
N THR A 22 -13.27 11.25 -28.21
CA THR A 22 -13.12 9.89 -28.76
C THR A 22 -14.44 9.17 -29.04
N VAL A 23 -15.56 9.57 -28.41
CA VAL A 23 -16.91 9.03 -28.70
C VAL A 23 -17.45 9.55 -30.03
N TRP A 24 -17.06 10.75 -30.46
CA TRP A 24 -17.50 11.36 -31.72
C TRP A 24 -16.65 10.97 -32.93
N ALA A 25 -15.39 10.59 -32.71
CA ALA A 25 -14.44 10.28 -33.79
C ALA A 25 -14.57 8.87 -34.40
N GLN A 26 -15.39 7.96 -33.85
CA GLN A 26 -15.49 6.55 -34.29
C GLN A 26 -16.45 6.30 -35.47
N GLY A 27 -16.65 7.30 -36.35
CA GLY A 27 -17.43 7.17 -37.58
C GLY A 27 -16.63 6.73 -38.82
N GLY A 28 -15.33 6.44 -38.70
CA GLY A 28 -14.45 6.13 -39.84
C GLY A 28 -13.91 4.70 -39.82
N THR A 29 -14.28 3.89 -40.81
CA THR A 29 -13.63 2.61 -41.12
C THR A 29 -12.26 2.87 -41.73
N SER A 30 -11.20 2.86 -40.92
CA SER A 30 -9.81 2.90 -41.43
C SER A 30 -9.08 1.60 -41.17
N GLU A 31 -8.28 1.18 -42.14
CA GLU A 31 -7.34 0.07 -42.02
C GLU A 31 -6.46 0.24 -40.77
N GLY A 32 -6.32 -0.81 -39.97
CA GLY A 32 -5.52 -0.82 -38.74
C GLY A 32 -6.31 -0.97 -37.44
N PHE A 33 -7.64 -0.83 -37.46
CA PHE A 33 -8.47 -1.17 -36.29
C PHE A 33 -8.74 -2.69 -36.23
N PRO A 34 -8.59 -3.33 -35.05
CA PRO A 34 -8.96 -4.73 -34.89
C PRO A 34 -10.46 -4.93 -35.17
N PRO A 35 -10.89 -6.13 -35.62
CA PRO A 35 -12.29 -6.40 -35.90
C PRO A 35 -13.15 -6.08 -34.68
N GLN A 36 -14.33 -5.48 -34.91
CA GLN A 36 -15.30 -5.10 -33.88
C GLN A 36 -15.95 -6.33 -33.25
N THR A 37 -15.15 -7.05 -32.48
CA THR A 37 -15.50 -8.24 -31.73
C THR A 37 -16.13 -7.86 -30.39
N PHE A 38 -16.72 -8.81 -29.68
CA PHE A 38 -17.19 -8.58 -28.31
C PHE A 38 -16.09 -8.03 -27.39
N LEU A 39 -14.83 -8.46 -27.58
CA LEU A 39 -13.68 -7.94 -26.83
C LEU A 39 -13.38 -6.46 -27.14
N PHE A 40 -13.58 -6.03 -28.38
CA PHE A 40 -13.45 -4.62 -28.77
C PHE A 40 -14.47 -3.76 -28.01
N ASN A 41 -15.74 -4.18 -27.99
CA ASN A 41 -16.80 -3.46 -27.28
C ASN A 41 -16.56 -3.41 -25.77
N ASP A 42 -16.17 -4.54 -25.16
CA ASP A 42 -15.88 -4.62 -23.73
C ASP A 42 -14.66 -3.73 -23.36
N THR A 43 -13.65 -3.63 -24.24
CA THR A 43 -12.50 -2.72 -24.06
C THR A 43 -12.91 -1.25 -24.18
N LEU A 44 -13.75 -0.90 -25.15
CA LEU A 44 -14.30 0.45 -25.28
C LEU A 44 -15.12 0.85 -24.06
N LEU A 45 -15.92 -0.07 -23.52
CA LEU A 45 -16.67 0.16 -22.29
C LEU A 45 -15.74 0.46 -21.11
N LEU A 46 -14.68 -0.34 -20.93
CA LEU A 46 -13.66 -0.06 -19.91
C LEU A 46 -13.06 1.33 -20.11
N ALA A 47 -12.63 1.66 -21.32
CA ALA A 47 -12.01 2.94 -21.61
C ALA A 47 -12.94 4.14 -21.31
N ARG A 48 -14.23 4.02 -21.65
CA ARG A 48 -15.25 5.03 -21.34
C ARG A 48 -15.55 5.11 -19.84
N ALA A 49 -15.44 4.01 -19.11
CA ALA A 49 -15.67 3.97 -17.67
C ALA A 49 -14.47 4.52 -16.85
N LEU A 50 -13.24 4.41 -17.37
CA LEU A 50 -12.02 4.78 -16.65
C LEU A 50 -12.03 6.20 -16.04
N PRO A 51 -12.42 7.28 -16.75
CA PRO A 51 -12.47 8.62 -16.17
C PRO A 51 -13.40 8.71 -14.95
N PHE A 52 -14.55 8.01 -14.99
CA PHE A 52 -15.51 7.97 -13.89
C PHE A 52 -14.95 7.18 -12.70
N VAL A 53 -14.28 6.06 -12.96
CA VAL A 53 -13.60 5.26 -11.93
C VAL A 53 -12.51 6.10 -11.24
N VAL A 54 -11.70 6.83 -12.03
CA VAL A 54 -10.65 7.72 -11.50
C VAL A 54 -11.27 8.86 -10.67
N ALA A 55 -12.31 9.51 -11.16
CA ALA A 55 -12.99 10.59 -10.44
C ALA A 55 -13.60 10.08 -9.12
N LEU A 56 -14.26 8.93 -9.14
CA LEU A 56 -14.81 8.29 -7.94
C LEU A 56 -13.71 7.94 -6.93
N ALA A 57 -12.59 7.39 -7.40
CA ALA A 57 -11.44 7.04 -6.57
C ALA A 57 -10.78 8.26 -5.93
N ILE A 58 -10.67 9.38 -6.67
CA ILE A 58 -10.19 10.66 -6.12
C ILE A 58 -11.14 11.16 -5.03
N GLY A 59 -12.45 11.16 -5.30
CA GLY A 59 -13.47 11.57 -4.34
C GLY A 59 -13.41 10.75 -3.05
N PHE A 60 -13.32 9.42 -3.20
CA PHE A 60 -13.15 8.49 -2.09
C PHE A 60 -11.84 8.73 -1.32
N GLY A 61 -10.71 8.89 -2.00
CA GLY A 61 -9.40 9.16 -1.37
C GLY A 61 -9.37 10.49 -0.60
N ILE A 62 -10.06 11.53 -1.10
CA ILE A 62 -10.22 12.81 -0.37
C ILE A 62 -11.06 12.60 0.88
N TRP A 63 -12.21 11.93 0.76
CA TRP A 63 -13.09 11.63 1.89
C TRP A 63 -12.34 10.83 2.96
N GLN A 64 -11.67 9.76 2.55
CA GLN A 64 -10.85 8.92 3.41
C GLN A 64 -9.74 9.71 4.09
N GLY A 65 -9.00 10.55 3.35
CA GLY A 65 -7.95 11.38 3.92
C GLY A 65 -8.49 12.33 5.00
N LYS A 66 -9.64 12.97 4.76
CA LYS A 66 -10.29 13.86 5.73
C LYS A 66 -10.84 13.12 6.94
N VAL A 67 -11.47 11.96 6.75
CA VAL A 67 -11.98 11.12 7.85
C VAL A 67 -10.82 10.57 8.67
N GLY A 68 -9.75 10.10 8.03
CA GLY A 68 -8.53 9.61 8.68
C GLY A 68 -7.89 10.67 9.59
N LEU A 69 -7.84 11.93 9.14
CA LEU A 69 -7.36 13.06 9.96
C LEU A 69 -8.26 13.36 11.16
N ARG A 70 -9.54 12.97 11.12
CA ARG A 70 -10.52 13.18 12.19
C ARG A 70 -10.68 11.99 13.14
N GLN A 71 -10.11 10.83 12.82
CA GLN A 71 -10.30 9.65 13.66
C GLN A 71 -9.71 9.87 15.06
N PRO A 72 -10.44 9.51 16.13
CA PRO A 72 -9.95 9.66 17.48
C PRO A 72 -8.67 8.83 17.64
N LYS A 73 -7.62 9.48 18.13
CA LYS A 73 -6.39 8.79 18.51
C LYS A 73 -6.74 7.83 19.67
N SER A 74 -6.04 6.70 19.73
CA SER A 74 -6.23 5.72 20.81
C SER A 74 -6.18 6.42 22.17
N SER A 75 -7.13 6.11 23.06
CA SER A 75 -7.11 6.65 24.43
C SER A 75 -5.77 6.34 25.10
N PRO A 76 -5.22 7.27 25.90
CA PRO A 76 -4.11 6.98 26.79
C PRO A 76 -4.41 5.70 27.59
N ASN A 77 -3.42 4.81 27.68
CA ASN A 77 -3.50 3.52 28.38
C ASN A 77 -4.51 2.48 27.83
N SER A 78 -5.03 2.66 26.61
CA SER A 78 -5.84 1.61 25.96
C SER A 78 -5.04 0.31 25.75
N ARG A 79 -5.70 -0.83 25.97
CA ARG A 79 -5.13 -2.18 25.72
C ARG A 79 -4.82 -2.43 24.24
N SER A 80 -5.45 -1.68 23.33
CA SER A 80 -5.19 -1.73 21.89
C SER A 80 -5.01 -0.33 21.30
N VAL A 81 -4.27 -0.26 20.19
CA VAL A 81 -4.03 0.97 19.46
C VAL A 81 -4.50 0.83 18.02
N ILE A 82 -5.04 1.92 17.47
CA ILE A 82 -5.46 1.98 16.06
C ILE A 82 -4.19 2.04 15.19
N ARG A 83 -4.00 1.04 14.34
CA ARG A 83 -2.86 0.95 13.42
C ARG A 83 -3.23 1.55 12.06
N HIS A 84 -4.39 1.21 11.54
CA HIS A 84 -4.88 1.64 10.22
C HIS A 84 -6.18 2.43 10.38
N ASP A 85 -6.43 3.42 9.52
CA ASP A 85 -7.79 3.92 9.35
C ASP A 85 -8.61 2.90 8.56
N PHE A 86 -9.94 2.92 8.78
CA PHE A 86 -10.85 1.98 8.13
C PHE A 86 -10.83 2.08 6.60
N GLY A 87 -10.69 3.29 6.06
CA GLY A 87 -10.58 3.45 4.61
C GLY A 87 -9.33 2.79 4.04
N THR A 88 -8.21 2.81 4.77
CA THR A 88 -6.95 2.20 4.30
C THR A 88 -7.11 0.70 4.18
N VAL A 89 -7.84 0.10 5.12
CA VAL A 89 -8.20 -1.32 5.06
C VAL A 89 -9.07 -1.63 3.85
N ILE A 90 -10.11 -0.81 3.58
CA ILE A 90 -10.95 -0.97 2.39
C ILE A 90 -10.12 -0.85 1.10
N ALA A 91 -9.27 0.17 1.00
CA ALA A 91 -8.44 0.40 -0.18
C ALA A 91 -7.45 -0.77 -0.39
N HIS A 92 -6.88 -1.30 0.69
CA HIS A 92 -6.02 -2.48 0.64
C HIS A 92 -6.76 -3.72 0.11
N TRP A 93 -7.93 -4.05 0.68
CA TRP A 93 -8.71 -5.21 0.22
C TRP A 93 -9.27 -5.04 -1.18
N THR A 94 -9.68 -3.82 -1.55
CA THR A 94 -10.12 -3.52 -2.92
C THR A 94 -9.00 -3.79 -3.92
N ASN A 95 -7.78 -3.32 -3.63
CA ASN A 95 -6.60 -3.64 -4.41
C ASN A 95 -6.29 -5.15 -4.40
N GLY A 96 -6.30 -5.79 -3.23
CA GLY A 96 -5.99 -7.22 -3.10
C GLY A 96 -6.94 -8.11 -3.91
N ILE A 97 -8.25 -7.87 -3.81
CA ILE A 97 -9.27 -8.59 -4.59
C ILE A 97 -9.09 -8.31 -6.08
N GLY A 98 -8.90 -7.04 -6.47
CA GLY A 98 -8.64 -6.66 -7.86
C GLY A 98 -7.41 -7.37 -8.43
N PHE A 99 -6.33 -7.42 -7.65
CA PHE A 99 -5.10 -8.14 -7.99
C PHE A 99 -5.33 -9.63 -8.15
N ILE A 100 -6.03 -10.28 -7.24
CA ILE A 100 -6.31 -11.72 -7.33
C ILE A 100 -7.09 -12.03 -8.61
N ILE A 101 -8.14 -11.25 -8.91
CA ILE A 101 -8.95 -11.42 -10.12
C ILE A 101 -8.09 -11.22 -11.38
N ALA A 102 -7.35 -10.10 -11.46
CA ALA A 102 -6.51 -9.78 -12.61
C ALA A 102 -5.37 -10.79 -12.79
N LEU A 103 -4.78 -11.27 -11.70
CA LEU A 103 -3.66 -12.22 -11.73
C LEU A 103 -4.12 -13.61 -12.17
N ILE A 104 -5.23 -14.13 -11.62
CA ILE A 104 -5.78 -15.43 -12.02
C ILE A 104 -6.16 -15.40 -13.51
N THR A 105 -6.90 -14.39 -13.93
CA THR A 105 -7.30 -14.24 -15.34
C THR A 105 -6.10 -14.00 -16.27
N GLY A 106 -5.10 -13.25 -15.83
CA GLY A 106 -3.83 -13.07 -16.55
C GLY A 106 -3.06 -14.38 -16.71
N LEU A 107 -3.00 -15.21 -15.67
CA LEU A 107 -2.38 -16.54 -15.74
C LEU A 107 -3.13 -17.51 -16.67
N MET A 108 -4.45 -17.40 -16.78
CA MET A 108 -5.23 -18.14 -17.78
C MET A 108 -4.87 -17.68 -19.20
N VAL A 109 -4.69 -16.37 -19.43
CA VAL A 109 -4.24 -15.82 -20.72
C VAL A 109 -2.83 -16.30 -21.06
N LEU A 110 -1.93 -16.36 -20.07
CA LEU A 110 -0.57 -16.88 -20.19
C LEU A 110 -0.50 -18.42 -20.28
N ARG A 111 -1.64 -19.12 -20.19
CA ARG A 111 -1.76 -20.60 -20.23
C ARG A 111 -1.07 -21.33 -19.07
N TRP A 112 -0.90 -20.66 -17.94
CA TRP A 112 -0.43 -21.27 -16.69
C TRP A 112 -1.57 -21.93 -15.90
N LEU A 113 -2.80 -21.49 -16.13
CA LEU A 113 -4.01 -22.07 -15.58
C LEU A 113 -4.92 -22.58 -16.71
N PRO A 114 -5.79 -23.57 -16.42
CA PRO A 114 -6.84 -23.97 -17.35
C PRO A 114 -7.66 -22.75 -17.80
N ARG A 115 -7.98 -22.67 -19.09
CA ARG A 115 -8.74 -21.58 -19.68
C ARG A 115 -9.91 -22.12 -20.50
N PRO A 116 -11.06 -21.45 -20.52
CA PRO A 116 -12.17 -21.81 -21.39
C PRO A 116 -11.80 -21.58 -22.86
N ASP A 117 -12.53 -22.23 -23.78
CA ASP A 117 -12.41 -21.98 -25.20
C ASP A 117 -12.84 -20.53 -25.55
N GLU A 118 -13.91 -20.06 -24.91
CA GLU A 118 -14.37 -18.69 -25.02
C GLU A 118 -13.67 -17.77 -24.02
N MET A 119 -12.75 -16.93 -24.52
CA MET A 119 -11.94 -16.05 -23.66
C MET A 119 -12.66 -14.77 -23.19
N ARG A 120 -13.88 -14.49 -23.65
CA ARG A 120 -14.58 -13.24 -23.34
C ARG A 120 -14.74 -13.04 -21.83
N ILE A 121 -15.19 -14.06 -21.12
CA ILE A 121 -15.39 -13.98 -19.67
C ILE A 121 -14.07 -13.76 -18.91
N VAL A 122 -12.96 -14.34 -19.40
CA VAL A 122 -11.63 -14.16 -18.80
C VAL A 122 -11.19 -12.70 -18.90
N PHE A 123 -11.34 -12.08 -20.08
CA PHE A 123 -11.01 -10.68 -20.26
C PHE A 123 -11.96 -9.75 -19.51
N ALA A 124 -13.27 -10.03 -19.48
CA ALA A 124 -14.24 -9.26 -18.72
C ALA A 124 -13.89 -9.24 -17.22
N LEU A 125 -13.58 -10.41 -16.64
CA LEU A 125 -13.12 -10.50 -15.25
C LEU A 125 -11.77 -9.79 -15.06
N HIS A 126 -10.84 -9.92 -16.00
CA HIS A 126 -9.58 -9.20 -15.94
C HIS A 126 -9.80 -7.68 -15.85
N TYR A 127 -10.71 -7.13 -16.67
CA TYR A 127 -11.07 -5.71 -16.63
C TYR A 127 -11.74 -5.30 -15.32
N VAL A 128 -12.58 -6.15 -14.72
CA VAL A 128 -13.11 -5.91 -13.36
C VAL A 128 -11.96 -5.81 -12.36
N GLY A 129 -10.99 -6.72 -12.42
CA GLY A 129 -9.78 -6.66 -11.60
C GLY A 129 -9.02 -5.34 -11.77
N VAL A 130 -8.83 -4.92 -13.03
CA VAL A 130 -8.17 -3.63 -13.37
C VAL A 130 -8.93 -2.44 -12.79
N VAL A 131 -10.26 -2.40 -12.89
CA VAL A 131 -11.08 -1.31 -12.33
C VAL A 131 -10.89 -1.19 -10.82
N LEU A 132 -10.89 -2.31 -10.10
CA LEU A 132 -10.67 -2.33 -8.66
C LEU A 132 -9.25 -1.87 -8.27
N ILE A 133 -8.23 -2.34 -9.00
CA ILE A 133 -6.83 -1.90 -8.80
C ILE A 133 -6.70 -0.40 -9.08
N MET A 134 -7.25 0.08 -10.19
CA MET A 134 -7.21 1.50 -10.56
C MET A 134 -7.88 2.35 -9.49
N PHE A 135 -9.06 1.94 -9.00
CA PHE A 135 -9.74 2.60 -7.91
C PHE A 135 -8.87 2.65 -6.65
N GLY A 136 -8.36 1.51 -6.20
CA GLY A 136 -7.58 1.43 -4.97
C GLY A 136 -6.25 2.20 -5.03
N VAL A 137 -5.55 2.15 -6.17
CA VAL A 137 -4.30 2.90 -6.40
C VAL A 137 -4.56 4.41 -6.37
N VAL A 138 -5.54 4.89 -7.14
CA VAL A 138 -5.85 6.33 -7.22
C VAL A 138 -6.34 6.85 -5.86
N ALA A 139 -7.18 6.07 -5.17
CA ALA A 139 -7.64 6.41 -3.82
C ALA A 139 -6.47 6.51 -2.83
N HIS A 140 -5.56 5.52 -2.82
CA HIS A 140 -4.38 5.51 -1.96
C HIS A 140 -3.44 6.69 -2.23
N LEU A 141 -3.13 6.96 -3.50
CA LEU A 141 -2.29 8.10 -3.88
C LEU A 141 -2.94 9.43 -3.45
N THR A 142 -4.25 9.57 -3.65
CA THR A 142 -5.00 10.76 -3.24
C THR A 142 -4.99 10.93 -1.72
N GLN A 143 -5.27 9.87 -0.97
CA GLN A 143 -5.24 9.89 0.49
C GLN A 143 -3.85 10.29 1.01
N ASN A 144 -2.77 9.72 0.45
CA ASN A 144 -1.40 10.08 0.84
C ASN A 144 -1.08 11.53 0.52
N ALA A 145 -1.55 12.05 -0.62
CA ALA A 145 -1.39 13.46 -0.99
C ALA A 145 -2.13 14.41 -0.01
N ILE A 146 -3.28 14.00 0.53
CA ILE A 146 -4.05 14.79 1.50
C ILE A 146 -3.44 14.72 2.91
N THR A 147 -3.00 13.55 3.33
CA THR A 147 -2.52 13.29 4.71
C THR A 147 -1.03 13.55 4.89
N GLY A 148 -0.27 13.70 3.80
CA GLY A 148 1.19 13.71 3.82
C GLY A 148 1.79 12.34 4.19
N GLY A 149 1.00 11.27 4.08
CA GLY A 149 1.32 9.91 4.51
C GLY A 149 2.42 9.22 3.70
N MET A 150 3.66 9.68 3.80
CA MET A 150 4.83 9.03 3.15
C MET A 150 5.49 7.97 4.05
N GLY A 151 4.78 7.45 5.05
CA GLY A 151 5.34 6.51 6.03
C GLY A 151 5.80 5.17 5.45
N LEU A 152 5.21 4.75 4.34
CA LEU A 152 5.55 3.50 3.64
C LEU A 152 6.68 3.67 2.61
N VAL A 153 6.95 4.90 2.17
CA VAL A 153 8.01 5.20 1.19
C VAL A 153 9.37 5.13 1.90
N PRO A 154 10.38 4.42 1.35
CA PRO A 154 11.74 4.45 1.88
C PRO A 154 12.26 5.88 1.98
N ARG A 155 12.89 6.23 3.10
CA ARG A 155 13.39 7.58 3.39
C ARG A 155 14.86 7.73 3.03
N SER A 156 15.59 6.61 3.05
CA SER A 156 17.03 6.59 2.78
C SER A 156 17.48 5.22 2.32
N LEU A 157 18.66 5.15 1.69
CA LEU A 157 19.32 3.88 1.35
C LEU A 157 19.64 3.04 2.59
N LYS A 158 19.70 3.62 3.79
CA LYS A 158 19.88 2.87 5.05
C LYS A 158 18.70 1.95 5.35
N ASP A 159 17.50 2.32 4.89
CA ASP A 159 16.30 1.50 5.04
C ASP A 159 16.46 0.13 4.33
N VAL A 160 17.28 0.07 3.26
CA VAL A 160 17.59 -1.17 2.54
C VAL A 160 18.44 -2.10 3.41
N GLY A 161 19.50 -1.57 4.04
CA GLY A 161 20.34 -2.36 4.95
C GLY A 161 19.57 -2.85 6.19
N GLU A 162 18.67 -2.01 6.73
CA GLU A 162 17.79 -2.39 7.85
C GLU A 162 16.76 -3.45 7.44
N GLY A 163 16.20 -3.36 6.23
CA GLY A 163 15.29 -4.37 5.69
C GLY A 163 15.98 -5.71 5.41
N LEU A 164 17.22 -5.71 4.90
CA LEU A 164 18.01 -6.92 4.72
C LEU A 164 18.32 -7.58 6.07
N SER A 165 18.64 -6.76 7.07
CA SER A 165 18.87 -7.24 8.44
C SER A 165 17.63 -7.91 9.04
N GLU A 166 16.44 -7.37 8.75
CA GLU A 166 15.16 -7.96 9.16
C GLU A 166 14.82 -9.26 8.42
N ILE A 167 15.13 -9.37 7.12
CA ILE A 167 15.01 -10.63 6.37
C ILE A 167 15.91 -11.71 6.97
N VAL A 168 17.15 -11.36 7.32
CA VAL A 168 18.07 -12.29 8.00
C VAL A 168 17.54 -12.65 9.39
N GLU A 169 16.87 -11.74 10.09
CA GLU A 169 16.21 -12.04 11.36
C GLU A 169 15.07 -13.07 11.20
N TYR A 170 14.30 -13.01 10.10
CA TYR A 170 13.26 -14.00 9.78
C TYR A 170 13.82 -15.42 9.58
N SER A 171 15.10 -15.59 9.26
CA SER A 171 15.72 -16.91 9.20
C SER A 171 15.99 -17.56 10.58
N GLY A 172 15.82 -16.81 11.67
CA GLY A 172 16.10 -17.28 13.03
C GLY A 172 17.59 -17.21 13.43
N ILE A 173 18.46 -16.67 12.58
CA ILE A 173 19.90 -16.50 12.83
C ILE A 173 20.18 -15.59 14.03
N PHE A 174 19.42 -14.51 14.21
CA PHE A 174 19.63 -13.57 15.33
C PHE A 174 18.76 -13.85 16.57
N GLY A 175 17.91 -14.88 16.55
CA GLY A 175 17.02 -15.22 17.65
C GLY A 175 15.67 -15.75 17.18
N SER A 176 14.80 -16.13 18.10
CA SER A 176 13.48 -16.71 17.79
C SER A 176 12.35 -15.71 17.70
N HIS A 177 12.55 -14.48 18.18
CA HIS A 177 11.44 -13.56 18.40
C HIS A 177 10.68 -13.23 17.10
N ARG A 178 11.36 -13.32 15.95
CA ARG A 178 10.80 -13.05 14.62
C ARG A 178 11.14 -14.15 13.60
N ALA A 179 11.60 -15.31 14.06
CA ALA A 179 11.96 -16.42 13.18
C ALA A 179 10.73 -16.97 12.46
N ALA A 180 10.89 -17.36 11.20
CA ALA A 180 9.90 -18.13 10.47
C ALA A 180 9.57 -19.41 11.25
N LEU A 181 8.27 -19.68 11.37
CA LEU A 181 7.66 -20.77 12.12
C LEU A 181 7.99 -20.77 13.62
N GLY A 182 8.61 -19.69 14.14
CA GLY A 182 9.07 -19.61 15.53
C GLY A 182 10.22 -20.58 15.87
N ILE A 183 10.84 -21.21 14.86
CA ILE A 183 11.84 -22.26 15.06
C ILE A 183 13.19 -21.62 15.38
N LYS A 184 13.79 -22.05 16.49
CA LYS A 184 15.16 -21.69 16.89
C LYS A 184 16.16 -22.56 16.15
N LEU A 185 17.06 -21.97 15.36
CA LEU A 185 18.21 -22.70 14.83
C LEU A 185 19.11 -23.22 15.98
N PRO A 186 19.70 -24.42 15.84
CA PRO A 186 20.69 -24.94 16.79
C PRO A 186 21.81 -23.94 17.03
N LYS A 187 22.29 -23.82 18.28
CA LYS A 187 23.25 -22.78 18.71
C LYS A 187 24.51 -22.75 17.84
N ALA A 188 25.03 -23.91 17.45
CA ALA A 188 26.22 -24.04 16.61
C ALA A 188 26.04 -23.37 15.23
N ILE A 189 24.95 -23.72 14.52
CA ILE A 189 24.60 -23.15 13.22
C ILE A 189 24.33 -21.64 13.36
N ARG A 190 23.51 -21.29 14.36
CA ARG A 190 23.10 -19.90 14.61
C ARG A 190 24.28 -18.97 14.83
N GLN A 191 25.23 -19.38 15.68
CA GLN A 191 26.37 -18.55 16.04
C GLN A 191 27.29 -18.31 14.84
N THR A 192 27.61 -19.36 14.07
CA THR A 192 28.42 -19.23 12.85
C THR A 192 27.79 -18.27 11.85
N PHE A 193 26.51 -18.44 11.53
CA PHE A 193 25.84 -17.56 10.58
C PHE A 193 25.64 -16.13 11.12
N ALA A 194 25.39 -15.96 12.43
CA ALA A 194 25.27 -14.64 13.05
C ALA A 194 26.61 -13.88 13.06
N GLU A 195 27.72 -14.57 13.32
CA GLU A 195 29.07 -14.02 13.25
C GLU A 195 29.40 -13.62 11.81
N THR A 196 29.12 -14.48 10.82
CA THR A 196 29.30 -14.16 9.40
C THR A 196 28.45 -12.96 8.98
N ALA A 197 27.15 -12.95 9.30
CA ALA A 197 26.26 -11.83 8.97
C ALA A 197 26.74 -10.51 9.60
N THR A 198 27.18 -10.55 10.86
CA THR A 198 27.73 -9.38 11.55
C THR A 198 29.04 -8.90 10.93
N ALA A 199 29.90 -9.82 10.47
CA ALA A 199 31.14 -9.50 9.77
C ALA A 199 30.89 -8.76 8.44
N PHE A 200 29.78 -9.09 7.75
CA PHE A 200 29.30 -8.34 6.57
C PHE A 200 28.51 -7.06 6.93
N GLY A 201 28.48 -6.67 8.20
CA GLY A 201 27.83 -5.43 8.66
C GLY A 201 26.32 -5.54 8.90
N ILE A 202 25.73 -6.74 8.80
CA ILE A 202 24.32 -7.00 9.06
C ILE A 202 24.12 -7.14 10.57
N LYS A 203 23.35 -6.23 11.18
CA LYS A 203 23.13 -6.17 12.64
C LYS A 203 21.64 -6.28 12.97
N PRO A 204 21.25 -6.86 14.12
CA PRO A 204 19.86 -6.91 14.55
C PRO A 204 19.20 -5.53 14.53
N THR A 205 18.02 -5.43 13.92
CA THR A 205 17.36 -4.15 13.66
C THR A 205 16.78 -3.56 14.93
N LYS A 206 17.37 -2.46 15.45
CA LYS A 206 16.89 -1.77 16.67
C LYS A 206 15.86 -0.66 16.41
N LYS A 207 15.65 -0.29 15.14
CA LYS A 207 14.84 0.87 14.74
C LYS A 207 13.52 0.46 14.08
N LEU A 208 12.64 -0.19 14.85
CA LEU A 208 11.35 -0.65 14.35
C LEU A 208 10.27 0.39 14.62
N GLY A 209 9.94 1.15 13.57
CA GLY A 209 8.86 2.14 13.56
C GLY A 209 7.49 1.53 13.31
N LYS A 210 6.49 2.37 13.01
CA LYS A 210 5.11 1.92 12.74
C LYS A 210 5.08 0.92 11.58
N PHE A 211 5.81 1.24 10.50
CA PHE A 211 6.07 0.34 9.40
C PHE A 211 7.51 -0.14 9.47
N LEU A 212 7.69 -1.45 9.33
CA LEU A 212 8.98 -2.13 9.40
C LEU A 212 9.82 -1.80 8.16
N PRO A 213 11.16 -1.77 8.26
CA PRO A 213 12.03 -1.63 7.10
C PRO A 213 11.72 -2.65 5.99
N VAL A 214 11.44 -3.91 6.35
CA VAL A 214 11.04 -4.94 5.38
C VAL A 214 9.69 -4.63 4.72
N GLU A 215 8.71 -4.10 5.47
CA GLU A 215 7.41 -3.70 4.92
C GLU A 215 7.57 -2.55 3.91
N ARG A 216 8.48 -1.60 4.16
CA ARG A 216 8.70 -0.42 3.31
C ARG A 216 9.52 -0.75 2.06
N VAL A 217 10.64 -1.45 2.24
CA VAL A 217 11.63 -1.69 1.17
C VAL A 217 11.33 -2.96 0.40
N PHE A 218 10.96 -4.04 1.08
CA PHE A 218 10.82 -5.37 0.47
C PHE A 218 9.37 -5.80 0.25
N SER A 219 8.39 -5.00 0.66
CA SER A 219 6.98 -5.22 0.34
C SER A 219 6.37 -4.06 -0.44
N TYR A 220 6.21 -2.89 0.19
CA TYR A 220 5.51 -1.75 -0.41
C TYR A 220 6.18 -1.26 -1.70
N THR A 221 7.51 -1.08 -1.70
CA THR A 221 8.23 -0.57 -2.88
C THR A 221 8.13 -1.53 -4.09
N PRO A 222 8.44 -2.84 -3.97
CA PRO A 222 8.24 -3.80 -5.05
C PRO A 222 6.79 -3.82 -5.55
N TRP A 223 5.81 -3.87 -4.64
CA TRP A 223 4.40 -3.83 -5.03
C TRP A 223 4.07 -2.57 -5.82
N ALA A 224 4.47 -1.38 -5.33
CA ALA A 224 4.21 -0.12 -6.00
C ALA A 224 4.80 -0.09 -7.43
N ILE A 225 6.03 -0.59 -7.62
CA ILE A 225 6.68 -0.69 -8.93
C ILE A 225 5.92 -1.68 -9.83
N ILE A 226 5.63 -2.87 -9.32
CA ILE A 226 4.90 -3.92 -10.08
C ILE A 226 3.55 -3.40 -10.53
N VAL A 227 2.75 -2.84 -9.60
CA VAL A 227 1.43 -2.28 -9.88
C VAL A 227 1.54 -1.18 -10.93
N ALA A 228 2.48 -0.25 -10.78
CA ALA A 228 2.66 0.84 -11.74
C ALA A 228 2.99 0.30 -13.14
N VAL A 229 3.93 -0.62 -13.26
CA VAL A 229 4.33 -1.20 -14.56
C VAL A 229 3.17 -1.97 -15.19
N VAL A 230 2.49 -2.84 -14.45
CA VAL A 230 1.36 -3.65 -14.96
C VAL A 230 0.19 -2.76 -15.37
N VAL A 231 -0.15 -1.75 -14.57
CA VAL A 231 -1.22 -0.80 -14.89
C VAL A 231 -0.88 0.00 -16.14
N ILE A 232 0.32 0.61 -16.21
CA ILE A 232 0.72 1.45 -17.36
C ILE A 232 0.75 0.61 -18.64
N THR A 233 1.40 -0.56 -18.61
CA THR A 233 1.47 -1.45 -19.77
C THR A 233 0.10 -2.01 -20.16
N GLY A 234 -0.77 -2.32 -19.19
CA GLY A 234 -2.14 -2.78 -19.43
C GLY A 234 -3.02 -1.69 -20.09
N LEU A 235 -2.87 -0.43 -19.66
CA LEU A 235 -3.52 0.71 -20.28
C LEU A 235 -3.04 0.91 -21.72
N ILE A 236 -1.73 0.82 -22.00
CA ILE A 236 -1.20 0.91 -23.37
C ILE A 236 -1.72 -0.24 -24.24
N LYS A 237 -1.74 -1.48 -23.72
CA LYS A 237 -2.32 -2.65 -24.41
C LYS A 237 -3.80 -2.45 -24.72
N SER A 238 -4.55 -1.75 -23.87
CA SER A 238 -5.97 -1.45 -24.08
C SER A 238 -6.18 -0.25 -25.01
N LEU A 239 -5.23 0.70 -25.05
CA LEU A 239 -5.31 1.91 -25.88
C LEU A 239 -5.25 1.59 -27.38
N ARG A 240 -4.64 0.47 -27.78
CA ARG A 240 -4.57 0.03 -29.19
C ARG A 240 -5.94 -0.17 -29.85
N TYR A 241 -6.99 -0.30 -29.05
CA TYR A 241 -8.37 -0.45 -29.53
C TYR A 241 -9.04 0.91 -29.79
N LEU A 242 -8.45 2.01 -29.28
CA LEU A 242 -8.88 3.39 -29.53
C LEU A 242 -8.00 4.08 -30.57
N TYR A 243 -6.70 3.78 -30.59
CA TYR A 243 -5.72 4.38 -31.48
C TYR A 243 -4.89 3.29 -32.18
N PRO A 244 -4.54 3.46 -33.46
CA PRO A 244 -3.73 2.49 -34.21
C PRO A 244 -2.25 2.56 -33.75
N ILE A 245 -1.94 1.92 -32.61
CA ILE A 245 -0.58 1.84 -32.08
C ILE A 245 0.20 0.75 -32.85
N PRO A 246 1.39 1.06 -33.39
CA PRO A 246 2.16 0.11 -34.18
C PRO A 246 2.60 -1.11 -33.35
N ALA A 247 2.72 -2.26 -34.01
CA ALA A 247 3.11 -3.53 -33.39
C ALA A 247 4.50 -3.46 -32.71
N SER A 248 5.41 -2.64 -33.23
CA SER A 248 6.74 -2.40 -32.64
C SER A 248 6.69 -1.81 -31.23
N ILE A 249 5.59 -1.16 -30.85
CA ILE A 249 5.34 -0.64 -29.50
C ILE A 249 4.56 -1.67 -28.67
N ILE A 250 3.50 -2.25 -29.24
CA ILE A 250 2.62 -3.16 -28.50
C ILE A 250 3.32 -4.47 -28.09
N ALA A 251 4.20 -5.00 -28.95
CA ALA A 251 4.93 -6.23 -28.65
C ALA A 251 5.81 -6.12 -27.39
N PRO A 252 6.76 -5.17 -27.27
CA PRO A 252 7.56 -5.04 -26.06
C PRO A 252 6.72 -4.66 -24.83
N VAL A 253 5.68 -3.83 -24.98
CA VAL A 253 4.76 -3.51 -23.88
C VAL A 253 4.07 -4.77 -23.36
N THR A 254 3.65 -5.66 -24.25
CA THR A 254 3.05 -6.95 -23.89
C THR A 254 4.06 -7.82 -23.15
N THR A 255 5.28 -7.96 -23.67
CA THR A 255 6.36 -8.70 -23.00
C THR A 255 6.64 -8.18 -21.60
N VAL A 256 6.74 -6.86 -21.41
CA VAL A 256 6.96 -6.26 -20.09
C VAL A 256 5.79 -6.53 -19.15
N HIS A 257 4.54 -6.38 -19.62
CA HIS A 257 3.35 -6.69 -18.82
C HIS A 257 3.34 -8.15 -18.35
N ASP A 258 3.68 -9.07 -19.24
CA ASP A 258 3.67 -10.50 -18.98
C ASP A 258 4.80 -10.89 -18.01
N ILE A 259 6.01 -10.35 -18.18
CA ILE A 259 7.13 -10.51 -17.23
C ILE A 259 6.73 -10.02 -15.83
N PHE A 260 6.15 -8.82 -15.74
CA PHE A 260 5.75 -8.26 -14.45
C PHE A 260 4.55 -8.98 -13.83
N SER A 261 3.73 -9.68 -14.63
CA SER A 261 2.70 -10.58 -14.12
C SER A 261 3.34 -11.77 -13.39
N TYR A 262 4.41 -12.36 -13.93
CA TYR A 262 5.16 -13.42 -13.24
C TYR A 262 5.85 -12.90 -11.97
N VAL A 263 6.45 -11.71 -12.03
CA VAL A 263 7.03 -11.07 -10.84
C VAL A 263 5.95 -10.82 -9.77
N ALA A 264 4.74 -10.42 -10.17
CA ALA A 264 3.62 -10.24 -9.26
C ALA A 264 3.20 -11.56 -8.57
N VAL A 265 3.21 -12.69 -9.28
CA VAL A 265 2.97 -14.02 -8.65
C VAL A 265 4.01 -14.30 -7.57
N GLY A 266 5.30 -14.14 -7.90
CA GLY A 266 6.39 -14.35 -6.93
C GLY A 266 6.27 -13.41 -5.72
N MET A 267 5.96 -12.13 -5.96
CA MET A 267 5.76 -11.15 -4.90
C MET A 267 4.54 -11.47 -4.03
N LEU A 268 3.44 -11.96 -4.62
CA LEU A 268 2.27 -12.42 -3.89
C LEU A 268 2.61 -13.60 -2.99
N ALA A 269 3.37 -14.57 -3.50
CA ALA A 269 3.84 -15.70 -2.70
C ALA A 269 4.71 -15.24 -1.52
N ILE A 270 5.66 -14.33 -1.74
CA ILE A 270 6.52 -13.77 -0.67
C ILE A 270 5.67 -13.00 0.35
N HIS A 271 4.73 -12.18 -0.11
CA HIS A 271 3.85 -11.40 0.75
C HIS A 271 2.99 -12.32 1.64
N LEU A 272 2.38 -13.37 1.07
CA LEU A 272 1.61 -14.35 1.84
C LEU A 272 2.49 -15.20 2.76
N ALA A 273 3.68 -15.60 2.31
CA ALA A 273 4.62 -16.37 3.13
C ALA A 273 5.06 -15.58 4.37
N ALA A 274 5.34 -14.28 4.24
CA ALA A 274 5.67 -13.43 5.39
C ALA A 274 4.52 -13.30 6.41
N LEU A 275 3.27 -13.49 5.98
CA LEU A 275 2.10 -13.46 6.85
C LEU A 275 1.83 -14.83 7.47
N LEU A 276 1.90 -15.90 6.68
CA LEU A 276 1.55 -17.26 7.12
C LEU A 276 2.66 -17.90 7.95
N LEU A 277 3.92 -17.68 7.55
CA LEU A 277 5.08 -18.36 8.13
C LEU A 277 5.72 -17.58 9.27
N VAL A 278 5.42 -16.29 9.48
CA VAL A 278 6.05 -15.49 10.54
C VAL A 278 4.99 -15.14 11.60
N PRO A 279 4.91 -15.87 12.74
CA PRO A 279 3.88 -15.64 13.76
C PRO A 279 3.86 -14.23 14.34
N ALA A 280 5.02 -13.57 14.39
CA ALA A 280 5.13 -12.18 14.80
C ALA A 280 4.29 -11.22 13.94
N ASN A 281 3.97 -11.59 12.69
CA ASN A 281 3.20 -10.76 11.78
C ASN A 281 1.68 -11.03 11.86
N TRP A 282 1.23 -12.07 12.57
CA TRP A 282 -0.21 -12.42 12.64
C TRP A 282 -1.08 -11.30 13.24
N PRO A 283 -0.67 -10.59 14.32
CA PRO A 283 -1.44 -9.44 14.80
C PRO A 283 -1.56 -8.33 13.76
N LEU A 284 -0.59 -8.19 12.85
CA LEU A 284 -0.64 -7.23 11.76
C LEU A 284 -1.64 -7.67 10.68
N LEU A 285 -1.71 -8.96 10.35
CA LEU A 285 -2.75 -9.52 9.49
C LEU A 285 -4.16 -9.27 10.05
N ILE A 286 -4.38 -9.55 11.33
CA ILE A 286 -5.67 -9.32 11.99
C ILE A 286 -6.03 -7.82 12.00
N SER A 287 -5.03 -6.94 12.07
CA SER A 287 -5.25 -5.50 11.98
C SER A 287 -5.78 -5.05 10.61
N MET A 288 -5.60 -5.85 9.55
CA MET A 288 -6.23 -5.60 8.24
C MET A 288 -7.72 -5.91 8.21
N PHE A 289 -8.30 -6.46 9.28
CA PHE A 289 -9.75 -6.64 9.41
C PHE A 289 -10.31 -5.80 10.55
N THR A 290 -9.53 -5.60 11.60
CA THR A 290 -9.96 -4.96 12.85
C THR A 290 -9.46 -3.54 13.04
N THR A 291 -8.58 -3.05 12.16
CA THR A 291 -7.84 -1.78 12.22
C THR A 291 -6.91 -1.58 13.43
N ARG A 292 -6.90 -2.53 14.37
CA ARG A 292 -6.28 -2.40 15.69
C ARG A 292 -5.21 -3.46 15.93
N VAL A 293 -4.29 -3.14 16.83
CA VAL A 293 -3.26 -4.05 17.31
C VAL A 293 -3.09 -3.89 18.83
N SER A 294 -2.72 -4.95 19.54
CA SER A 294 -2.55 -4.88 20.99
C SER A 294 -1.36 -3.99 21.37
N ARG A 295 -1.48 -3.23 22.45
CA ARG A 295 -0.41 -2.34 22.93
C ARG A 295 0.85 -3.14 23.29
N LYS A 296 0.69 -4.30 23.92
CA LYS A 296 1.78 -5.23 24.24
C LYS A 296 2.56 -5.63 23.00
N HIS A 297 1.87 -5.99 21.92
CA HIS A 297 2.52 -6.34 20.66
C HIS A 297 3.31 -5.17 20.07
N VAL A 298 2.78 -3.95 20.12
CA VAL A 298 3.48 -2.74 19.66
C VAL A 298 4.73 -2.46 20.49
N GLN A 299 4.67 -2.64 21.81
CA GLN A 299 5.82 -2.47 22.68
C GLN A 299 6.94 -3.47 22.35
N GLU A 300 6.58 -4.72 22.06
CA GLU A 300 7.54 -5.80 21.76
C GLU A 300 8.12 -5.69 20.35
N HIS A 301 7.29 -5.44 19.33
CA HIS A 301 7.69 -5.56 17.91
C HIS A 301 7.84 -4.22 17.19
N HIS A 302 7.40 -3.10 17.79
CA HIS A 302 7.50 -1.76 17.23
C HIS A 302 7.94 -0.71 18.29
N PRO A 303 9.08 -0.90 18.98
CA PRO A 303 9.51 -0.05 20.09
C PRO A 303 9.63 1.45 19.77
N LEU A 304 10.02 1.83 18.54
CA LEU A 304 10.04 3.26 18.18
C LEU A 304 8.63 3.83 18.04
N TRP A 305 7.73 3.06 17.43
CA TRP A 305 6.33 3.47 17.34
C TRP A 305 5.69 3.57 18.72
N TYR A 306 6.00 2.65 19.63
CA TYR A 306 5.53 2.70 21.01
C TYR A 306 5.97 3.99 21.71
N LYS A 307 7.26 4.36 21.60
CA LYS A 307 7.78 5.62 22.15
C LYS A 307 7.05 6.84 21.59
N ASP A 308 6.81 6.88 20.28
CA ASP A 308 6.08 7.98 19.63
C ASP A 308 4.62 8.06 20.10
N LEU A 309 3.97 6.91 20.36
CA LEU A 309 2.60 6.87 20.88
C LEU A 309 2.54 7.44 22.30
N VAL A 310 3.44 6.99 23.19
CA VAL A 310 3.49 7.47 24.58
C VAL A 310 3.79 8.97 24.63
N ALA A 311 4.74 9.46 23.83
CA ALA A 311 5.06 10.88 23.76
C ALA A 311 3.86 11.73 23.29
N LYS A 312 3.09 11.24 22.31
CA LYS A 312 1.88 11.92 21.82
C LYS A 312 0.75 11.89 22.83
N GLU A 313 0.59 10.79 23.57
CA GLU A 313 -0.41 10.68 24.63
C GLU A 313 -0.08 11.64 25.78
N GLN A 314 1.20 11.73 26.18
CA GLN A 314 1.62 12.68 27.21
C GLN A 314 1.36 14.12 26.80
N ALA A 315 1.69 14.51 25.56
CA ALA A 315 1.41 15.85 25.06
C ALA A 315 -0.09 16.20 25.04
N ILE A 316 -0.98 15.22 24.85
CA ILE A 316 -2.44 15.43 24.94
C ILE A 316 -2.86 15.64 26.40
N VAL A 317 -2.29 14.87 27.33
CA VAL A 317 -2.57 15.04 28.77
C VAL A 317 -2.13 16.43 29.23
N ASP A 318 -0.92 16.85 28.85
CA ASP A 318 -0.35 18.15 29.23
C ASP A 318 -1.15 19.34 28.69
N ASP A 319 -1.76 19.21 27.49
CA ASP A 319 -2.62 20.23 26.88
C ASP A 319 -4.02 20.33 27.55
N VAL A 320 -4.53 19.22 28.09
CA VAL A 320 -5.86 19.15 28.74
C VAL A 320 -5.81 19.55 30.20
N THR A 321 -4.68 19.33 30.90
CA THR A 321 -4.45 19.82 32.26
C THR A 321 -3.41 20.94 32.23
N PRO A 322 -3.78 22.21 31.98
CA PRO A 322 -2.86 23.30 32.24
C PRO A 322 -2.55 23.28 33.74
N VAL A 323 -1.28 23.05 34.06
CA VAL A 323 -0.77 23.15 35.43
C VAL A 323 -1.17 24.53 35.95
N SER A 324 -2.14 24.59 36.86
CA SER A 324 -2.48 25.82 37.56
C SER A 324 -1.35 26.13 38.52
N THR A 325 -0.28 26.73 38.02
CA THR A 325 0.77 27.33 38.85
C THR A 325 0.22 28.63 39.44
N THR A 326 -0.84 28.55 40.25
CA THR A 326 -1.09 29.57 41.27
C THR A 326 -0.01 29.43 42.31
N GLN A 327 1.13 30.08 42.07
CA GLN A 327 2.07 30.41 43.13
C GLN A 327 1.31 31.26 44.15
N GLY A 328 0.94 30.65 45.28
CA GLY A 328 0.48 31.37 46.45
C GLY A 328 1.60 32.31 46.90
N THR A 329 1.33 33.61 46.82
CA THR A 329 2.12 34.63 47.50
C THR A 329 2.15 34.29 48.99
N PRO A 330 3.34 34.18 49.63
CA PRO A 330 3.39 34.02 51.08
C PRO A 330 2.82 35.28 51.72
N GLN A 331 1.71 35.16 52.46
CA GLN A 331 1.26 36.23 53.34
C GLN A 331 2.34 36.49 54.39
N ARG A 332 2.96 37.67 54.29
CA ARG A 332 3.83 38.24 55.31
C ARG A 332 2.98 38.54 56.53
N ILE A 333 3.17 37.77 57.60
CA ILE A 333 2.62 38.10 58.91
C ILE A 333 3.38 39.34 59.40
N GLU A 334 2.71 40.48 59.46
CA GLU A 334 3.20 41.65 60.18
C GLU A 334 2.93 41.45 61.67
N GLU A 335 3.98 41.14 62.43
CA GLU A 335 4.00 41.38 63.87
C GLU A 335 3.82 42.88 64.11
N THR A 336 2.68 43.28 64.66
CA THR A 336 2.51 44.61 65.23
C THR A 336 2.52 44.50 66.74
N GLN A 337 3.52 45.15 67.33
CA GLN A 337 3.63 45.44 68.76
C GLN A 337 2.53 46.43 69.18
N ALA A 338 1.75 46.08 70.21
CA ALA A 338 1.24 46.96 71.28
C ALA A 338 0.31 46.15 72.21
#